data_AF-A0A5C9BFR5-F1
#
_entry.id   AF-A0A5C9BFR5-F1
#
_cell.length_a   1.000
_cell.length_b   1.000
_cell.length_c   1.000
_cell.angle_alpha   90.00
_cell.angle_beta   90.00
_cell.angle_gamma   90.00
#
_symmetry.space_group_name_H-M   'P 1'
#
loop_
_entity.id
_entity.type
_entity.pdbx_description
1 polymer ?
#
loop_
_entity_poly.entity_id
_entity_poly.type
_entity_poly.pdbx_seq_one_letter_code
_entity_poly.pdbx_strand_id
1 'polypeptide(L)'
;MKQQKGFTLIELIVVIVILGILAATAMPRFTNMRAEAEAAALQGVAGGINSANVINKATRMLNSASGVSITNCDQAGNLLDPQGMPTGYTMNTLGIGSGATASCTLSQTATSASAVVSVSNPG
;
A
#
# COMPACT_ATOMS: atom_id res chain seq x y z
N MET A 1 -26.27 56.71 -5.89
CA MET A 1 -25.22 55.96 -6.60
C MET A 1 -24.42 55.18 -5.57
N LYS A 2 -24.42 53.85 -5.60
CA LYS A 2 -23.62 53.01 -4.69
C LYS A 2 -22.18 53.02 -5.18
N GLN A 3 -21.27 53.55 -4.37
CA GLN A 3 -19.83 53.54 -4.63
C GLN A 3 -19.37 52.07 -4.71
N GLN A 4 -18.95 51.61 -5.88
CA GLN A 4 -18.26 50.31 -6.01
C GLN A 4 -16.87 50.47 -5.40
N LYS A 5 -16.66 49.94 -4.19
CA LYS A 5 -15.32 49.78 -3.64
C LYS A 5 -14.61 48.68 -4.43
N GLY A 6 -13.72 49.07 -5.34
CA GLY A 6 -12.79 48.13 -5.97
C GLY A 6 -11.79 47.60 -4.93
N PHE A 7 -11.36 46.35 -5.11
CA PHE A 7 -10.30 45.74 -4.30
C PHE A 7 -8.98 46.45 -4.58
N THR A 8 -8.16 46.68 -3.55
CA THR A 8 -6.87 47.35 -3.75
C THR A 8 -5.80 46.38 -4.24
N LEU A 9 -4.85 46.84 -5.05
CA LEU A 9 -3.72 46.01 -5.50
C LEU A 9 -2.89 45.50 -4.31
N ILE A 10 -2.77 46.30 -3.25
CA ILE A 10 -2.03 45.91 -2.04
C ILE A 10 -2.72 44.78 -1.28
N GLU A 11 -4.06 44.76 -1.20
CA GLU A 11 -4.78 43.65 -0.60
C GLU A 11 -4.51 42.34 -1.35
N LEU A 12 -4.52 42.38 -2.69
CA LEU A 12 -4.23 41.20 -3.49
C LEU A 12 -2.80 40.69 -3.25
N ILE A 13 -1.82 41.59 -3.18
CA ILE A 13 -0.41 41.25 -2.96
C ILE A 13 -0.20 40.63 -1.57
N VAL A 14 -0.82 41.20 -0.53
CA VAL A 14 -0.69 40.65 0.83
C VAL A 14 -1.29 39.25 0.91
N VAL A 15 -2.42 38.99 0.23
CA VAL A 15 -3.04 37.66 0.19
C VAL A 15 -2.13 36.62 -0.44
N ILE A 16 -1.54 36.90 -1.62
CA ILE A 16 -0.64 35.94 -2.27
C ILE A 16 0.64 35.69 -1.46
N VAL A 17 1.15 36.70 -0.75
CA VAL A 17 2.31 36.55 0.13
C VAL A 17 1.98 35.62 1.30
N ILE A 18 0.83 35.80 1.94
CA ILE A 18 0.37 34.92 3.02
C ILE A 18 0.18 33.49 2.51
N LEU A 19 -0.50 33.31 1.37
CA LEU A 19 -0.69 31.99 0.75
C LEU A 19 0.65 31.33 0.38
N GLY A 20 1.64 32.12 -0.06
CA GLY A 20 3.00 31.63 -0.35
C GLY A 20 3.70 31.06 0.90
N ILE A 21 3.61 31.75 2.03
CA ILE A 21 4.21 31.28 3.31
C ILE A 21 3.51 30.02 3.81
N LEU A 22 2.16 29.98 3.74
CA LEU A 22 1.38 28.80 4.12
C LEU A 22 1.72 27.61 3.22
N ALA A 23 1.86 27.80 1.91
CA ALA A 23 2.22 26.75 0.98
C ALA A 23 3.64 26.23 1.23
N ALA A 24 4.61 27.12 1.46
CA ALA A 24 6.01 26.76 1.72
C ALA A 24 6.17 25.92 3.00
N THR A 25 5.36 26.18 4.02
CA THR A 25 5.40 25.42 5.28
C THR A 25 4.55 24.15 5.27
N ALA A 26 3.44 24.14 4.52
CA ALA A 26 2.55 22.98 4.41
C ALA A 26 3.09 21.88 3.47
N MET A 27 3.76 22.26 2.38
CA MET A 27 4.20 21.31 1.35
C MET A 27 5.13 20.20 1.89
N PRO A 28 6.19 20.49 2.69
CA PRO A 28 7.07 19.44 3.22
C PRO A 28 6.34 18.49 4.18
N ARG A 29 5.37 18.99 4.95
CA ARG A 29 4.57 18.14 5.85
C ARG A 29 3.65 17.23 5.04
N PHE A 30 3.02 17.77 4.01
CA PHE A 30 2.12 17.01 3.15
C PHE A 30 2.86 15.86 2.43
N THR A 31 4.08 16.08 1.94
CA THR A 31 4.88 15.02 1.31
C THR A 31 5.24 13.91 2.28
N ASN A 32 5.62 14.25 3.51
CA ASN A 32 5.96 13.26 4.55
C ASN A 32 4.73 12.45 4.96
N MET A 33 3.58 13.11 5.19
CA MET A 33 2.33 12.43 5.54
C MET A 33 1.87 11.47 4.43
N ARG A 34 2.11 11.81 3.16
CA ARG A 34 1.81 10.89 2.04
C ARG A 34 2.69 9.66 2.08
N ALA A 35 4.00 9.81 2.27
CA ALA A 35 4.92 8.68 2.37
C ALA A 35 4.59 7.77 3.56
N GLU A 36 4.24 8.35 4.71
CA GLU A 36 3.79 7.59 5.90
C GLU A 36 2.48 6.84 5.65
N ALA A 37 1.50 7.48 5.00
CA ALA A 37 0.24 6.85 4.66
C ALA A 37 0.41 5.69 3.67
N GLU A 38 1.29 5.86 2.68
CA GLU A 38 1.64 4.81 1.71
C GLU A 38 2.34 3.63 2.39
N ALA A 39 3.30 3.89 3.28
CA ALA A 39 3.98 2.86 4.04
C ALA A 39 3.01 2.08 4.95
N ALA A 40 2.08 2.78 5.62
CA ALA A 40 1.07 2.17 6.46
C ALA A 40 0.09 1.31 5.64
N ALA A 41 -0.35 1.79 4.47
CA ALA A 41 -1.22 1.03 3.58
C ALA A 41 -0.52 -0.23 3.06
N LEU A 42 0.74 -0.11 2.63
CA LEU A 42 1.56 -1.23 2.18
C LEU A 42 1.77 -2.28 3.28
N GLN A 43 2.06 -1.84 4.50
CA GLN A 43 2.15 -2.73 5.67
C GLN A 43 0.80 -3.38 6.00
N GLY A 44 -0.31 -2.68 5.83
CA GLY A 44 -1.66 -3.24 5.99
C GLY A 44 -1.92 -4.40 5.03
N VAL A 45 -1.60 -4.22 3.75
CA VAL A 45 -1.74 -5.29 2.74
C VAL A 45 -0.78 -6.45 3.04
N ALA A 46 0.48 -6.17 3.33
CA ALA A 46 1.47 -7.18 3.72
C ALA A 46 1.02 -7.99 4.95
N GLY A 47 0.48 -7.33 5.97
CA GLY A 47 -0.08 -7.95 7.17
C GLY A 47 -1.27 -8.85 6.87
N GLY A 48 -2.15 -8.43 5.96
CA GLY A 48 -3.25 -9.26 5.45
C GLY A 48 -2.76 -10.54 4.80
N ILE A 49 -1.79 -10.45 3.89
CA ILE A 49 -1.22 -11.62 3.20
C ILE A 49 -0.56 -12.57 4.20
N ASN A 50 0.26 -12.06 5.13
CA ASN A 50 0.89 -12.89 6.16
C ASN A 50 -0.14 -13.63 7.01
N SER A 51 -1.20 -12.93 7.45
CA SER A 51 -2.26 -13.53 8.27
C SER A 51 -3.01 -14.64 7.51
N ALA A 52 -3.38 -14.37 6.25
CA ALA A 52 -4.05 -15.34 5.41
C ALA A 52 -3.13 -16.53 5.06
N ASN A 53 -1.84 -16.30 4.84
CA ASN A 53 -0.85 -17.35 4.59
C ASN A 53 -0.69 -18.29 5.79
N VAL A 54 -0.66 -17.77 7.02
CA VAL A 54 -0.58 -18.61 8.23
C VAL A 54 -1.82 -19.49 8.38
N ILE A 55 -3.02 -18.94 8.14
CA ILE A 55 -4.28 -19.71 8.19
C ILE A 55 -4.31 -20.75 7.08
N ASN A 56 -4.00 -20.37 5.84
CA ASN A 56 -3.92 -21.27 4.70
C ASN A 56 -2.95 -22.43 4.98
N LYS A 57 -1.79 -22.12 5.55
CA LYS A 57 -0.81 -23.12 5.94
C LYS A 57 -1.37 -24.12 6.93
N ALA A 58 -2.01 -23.64 7.99
CA ALA A 58 -2.62 -24.50 8.99
C ALA A 58 -3.67 -25.43 8.37
N THR A 59 -4.56 -24.90 7.53
CA THR A 59 -5.61 -25.69 6.87
C THR A 59 -5.04 -26.74 5.92
N ARG A 60 -4.03 -26.38 5.11
CA ARG A 60 -3.39 -27.31 4.17
C ARG A 60 -2.55 -28.38 4.86
N MET A 61 -1.95 -28.08 6.01
CA MET A 61 -1.25 -29.07 6.84
C MET A 61 -2.19 -30.12 7.43
N LEU A 62 -3.47 -29.79 7.64
CA LEU A 62 -4.49 -30.74 8.07
C LEU A 62 -5.03 -31.56 6.88
N ASN A 63 -5.25 -30.90 5.75
CA ASN A 63 -5.71 -31.53 4.51
C ASN A 63 -5.21 -30.72 3.30
N SER A 64 -4.34 -31.29 2.48
CA SER A 64 -3.76 -30.61 1.31
C SER A 64 -4.78 -30.16 0.26
N ALA A 65 -5.99 -30.75 0.26
CA ALA A 65 -7.11 -30.34 -0.60
C ALA A 65 -7.94 -29.19 -0.01
N SER A 66 -7.71 -28.81 1.25
CA SER A 66 -8.38 -27.70 1.93
C SER A 66 -7.50 -26.46 1.92
N GLY A 67 -7.90 -25.43 1.16
CA GLY A 67 -7.16 -24.17 1.02
C GLY A 67 -6.57 -23.97 -0.38
N VAL A 68 -5.79 -22.91 -0.52
CA VAL A 68 -5.19 -22.47 -1.79
C VAL A 68 -3.74 -22.95 -1.88
N SER A 69 -3.38 -23.69 -2.92
CA SER A 69 -1.97 -24.05 -3.18
C SER A 69 -1.19 -22.83 -3.64
N ILE A 70 -0.04 -22.59 -3.01
CA ILE A 70 0.84 -21.45 -3.30
C ILE A 70 2.20 -22.01 -3.70
N THR A 71 2.50 -21.97 -5.00
CA THR A 71 3.78 -22.40 -5.57
C THR A 71 4.65 -21.23 -6.01
N ASN A 72 4.07 -20.03 -6.10
CA ASN A 72 4.76 -18.80 -6.45
C ASN A 72 4.24 -17.62 -5.61
N CYS A 73 5.11 -16.64 -5.37
CA CYS A 73 4.80 -15.43 -4.61
C CYS A 73 3.65 -14.59 -5.19
N ASP A 74 3.44 -14.61 -6.51
CA ASP A 74 2.34 -13.91 -7.19
C ASP A 74 0.96 -14.50 -6.85
N GLN A 75 0.91 -15.77 -6.44
CA GLN A 75 -0.32 -16.44 -6.01
C GLN A 75 -0.74 -16.04 -4.59
N ALA A 76 0.13 -15.39 -3.81
CA ALA A 76 -0.18 -14.98 -2.43
C ALA A 76 -1.35 -13.99 -2.36
N GLY A 77 -1.62 -13.24 -3.43
CA GLY A 77 -2.81 -12.38 -3.54
C GLY A 77 -4.14 -13.16 -3.50
N ASN A 78 -4.13 -14.43 -3.91
CA ASN A 78 -5.32 -15.29 -3.88
C ASN A 78 -5.72 -15.68 -2.44
N LEU A 79 -4.85 -15.44 -1.46
CA LEU A 79 -5.13 -15.70 -0.05
C LEU A 79 -6.10 -14.67 0.56
N LEU A 80 -6.32 -13.53 -0.10
CA LEU A 80 -7.16 -12.42 0.38
C LEU A 80 -8.63 -12.52 -0.06
N ASP A 81 -9.14 -13.73 -0.30
CA ASP A 81 -10.52 -14.02 -0.73
C ASP A 81 -11.58 -13.44 0.24
N PRO A 82 -12.68 -12.82 -0.24
CA PRO A 82 -13.08 -12.64 -1.65
C PRO A 82 -12.59 -11.37 -2.30
N GLN A 83 -11.95 -10.48 -1.54
CA GLN A 83 -11.56 -9.16 -2.02
C GLN A 83 -10.37 -9.22 -2.98
N GLY A 84 -9.54 -10.27 -2.89
CA GLY A 84 -8.35 -10.43 -3.70
C GLY A 84 -7.30 -9.37 -3.39
N MET A 85 -6.29 -9.25 -4.23
CA MET A 85 -5.24 -8.25 -4.03
C MET A 85 -5.78 -6.84 -4.33
N PRO A 86 -5.59 -5.85 -3.42
CA PRO A 86 -6.01 -4.48 -3.69
C PRO A 86 -5.35 -3.90 -4.95
N THR A 87 -6.07 -3.00 -5.63
CA THR A 87 -5.57 -2.36 -6.85
C THR A 87 -4.30 -1.56 -6.58
N GLY A 88 -3.37 -1.58 -7.55
CA GLY A 88 -2.09 -0.88 -7.43
C GLY A 88 -1.05 -1.58 -6.55
N TYR A 89 -1.29 -2.85 -6.18
CA TYR A 89 -0.29 -3.71 -5.54
C TYR A 89 0.01 -4.92 -6.42
N THR A 90 1.27 -5.33 -6.43
CA THR A 90 1.77 -6.49 -7.17
C THR A 90 2.72 -7.27 -6.28
N MET A 91 2.81 -8.59 -6.52
CA MET A 91 3.78 -9.45 -5.87
C MET A 91 4.81 -9.87 -6.90
N ASN A 92 6.07 -10.04 -6.48
CA ASN A 92 7.10 -10.58 -7.35
C ASN A 92 6.82 -12.04 -7.73
N THR A 93 7.37 -12.48 -8.85
CA THR A 93 7.34 -13.89 -9.26
C THR A 93 8.57 -14.59 -8.69
N LEU A 94 8.36 -15.38 -7.64
CA LEU A 94 9.40 -16.19 -7.03
C LEU A 94 8.80 -17.55 -6.66
N GLY A 95 9.41 -18.62 -7.16
CA GLY A 95 8.99 -19.99 -6.88
C GLY A 95 9.21 -20.36 -5.42
N ILE A 96 8.23 -21.05 -4.85
CA ILE A 96 8.24 -21.55 -3.47
C ILE A 96 8.12 -23.07 -3.54
N GLY A 97 9.21 -23.76 -3.21
CA GLY A 97 9.23 -25.22 -3.15
C GLY A 97 8.21 -25.78 -2.13
N SER A 98 7.73 -26.99 -2.35
CA SER A 98 6.85 -27.69 -1.40
C SER A 98 7.52 -27.79 -0.01
N GLY A 99 6.78 -27.44 1.03
CA GLY A 99 7.27 -27.37 2.41
C GLY A 99 8.14 -26.13 2.73
N ALA A 100 8.42 -25.25 1.76
CA ALA A 100 9.31 -24.12 1.92
C ALA A 100 8.56 -22.81 2.26
N THR A 101 9.30 -21.87 2.83
CA THR A 101 8.88 -20.47 3.02
C THR A 101 9.82 -19.59 2.21
N ALA A 102 9.27 -18.64 1.47
CA ALA A 102 10.02 -17.66 0.68
C ALA A 102 9.74 -16.23 1.15
N SER A 103 10.72 -15.36 0.95
CA SER A 103 10.59 -13.91 1.11
C SER A 103 10.07 -13.30 -0.18
N CYS A 104 8.76 -13.13 -0.26
CA CYS A 104 8.10 -12.47 -1.37
C CYS A 104 8.16 -10.96 -1.21
N THR A 105 8.19 -10.23 -2.33
CA THR A 105 8.17 -8.76 -2.35
C THR A 105 6.80 -8.30 -2.83
N LEU A 106 6.11 -7.56 -1.98
CA LEU A 106 4.91 -6.80 -2.29
C LEU A 106 5.33 -5.39 -2.72
N SER A 107 4.89 -4.93 -3.88
CA SER A 107 5.24 -3.63 -4.44
C SER A 107 3.99 -2.83 -4.80
N GLN A 108 3.97 -1.55 -4.44
CA GLN A 108 2.95 -0.59 -4.84
C GLN A 108 3.33 0.03 -6.19
N THR A 109 2.46 -0.09 -7.19
CA THR A 109 2.75 0.28 -8.59
C THR A 109 2.93 1.79 -8.79
N ALA A 110 2.27 2.62 -7.97
CA ALA A 110 2.30 4.08 -8.14
C ALA A 110 3.59 4.74 -7.62
N THR A 111 4.20 4.17 -6.58
CA THR A 111 5.32 4.79 -5.83
C THR A 111 6.57 3.94 -5.80
N SER A 112 6.49 2.69 -6.28
CA SER A 112 7.54 1.67 -6.16
C SER A 112 7.89 1.30 -4.70
N ALA A 113 7.11 1.75 -3.72
CA ALA A 113 7.25 1.34 -2.33
C ALA A 113 7.05 -0.17 -2.21
N SER A 114 7.94 -0.86 -1.49
CA SER A 114 7.94 -2.32 -1.40
C SER A 114 8.10 -2.82 0.04
N ALA A 115 7.44 -3.93 0.34
CA ALA A 115 7.49 -4.63 1.62
C ALA A 115 7.77 -6.11 1.40
N VAL A 116 8.48 -6.74 2.35
CA VAL A 116 8.78 -8.17 2.30
C VAL A 116 7.75 -8.93 3.11
N VAL A 117 7.20 -9.98 2.51
CA VAL A 117 6.16 -10.86 3.08
C VAL A 117 6.70 -12.29 3.09
N SER A 118 6.57 -12.99 4.21
CA SER A 118 6.94 -14.40 4.30
C SER A 118 5.76 -15.28 3.86
N VAL A 119 5.89 -15.93 2.71
CA VAL A 119 4.84 -16.79 2.15
C VAL A 119 5.33 -18.23 2.16
N SER A 120 4.47 -19.15 2.59
CA SER A 120 4.83 -20.56 2.75
C SER A 120 3.99 -21.45 1.85
N ASN A 121 4.65 -22.39 1.19
CA ASN A 121 4.02 -23.47 0.46
C ASN A 121 4.02 -24.73 1.35
N PRO A 122 2.88 -25.18 1.90
CA PRO A 122 2.84 -26.39 2.71
C PRO A 122 2.90 -27.70 1.91
N GLY A 123 2.91 -27.65 0.58
CA GLY A 123 2.86 -28.83 -0.31
C GLY A 123 1.45 -29.14 -0.76
#